data_AF-A0A7S2TL15-F1
#
_entry.id   AF-A0A7S2TL15-F1
#
_cell.length_a   1.000
_cell.length_b   1.000
_cell.length_c   1.000
_cell.angle_alpha   90.00
_cell.angle_beta   90.00
_cell.angle_gamma   90.00
#
_symmetry.space_group_name_H-M   'P 1'
#
loop_
_entity.id
_entity.type
_entity.pdbx_description
1 polymer ?
#
loop_
_entity_poly.entity_id
_entity_poly.type
_entity_poly.pdbx_seq_one_letter_code
_entity_poly.pdbx_strand_id
1 'polypeptide(L)'
;LDASLLELGQSFTNDTQAFPSTPSGESAADVAGAMHAKYSTLDQGEYQKMVGMNVSEKGDILAGPMWTRHPGQLGFLCDAEPRCLGFTSEGLLLTSTSRAARAGGVDVYAKKSTTATF
;
A
#
# COMPACT_ATOMS: atom_id res chain seq x y z
N LEU A 1 9.34 13.36 -16.33
CA LEU A 1 8.03 12.85 -16.77
C LEU A 1 8.25 12.25 -18.15
N ASP A 2 7.95 10.98 -18.31
CA ASP A 2 8.08 10.26 -19.58
C ASP A 2 7.07 10.84 -20.58
N ALA A 3 7.52 11.23 -21.78
CA ALA A 3 6.67 11.78 -22.83
C ALA A 3 5.52 10.82 -23.19
N SER A 4 5.78 9.52 -23.10
CA SER A 4 4.80 8.45 -23.36
C SER A 4 3.66 8.45 -22.35
N LEU A 5 3.93 8.81 -21.08
CA LEU A 5 2.88 8.93 -20.06
C LEU A 5 2.01 10.17 -20.26
N LEU A 6 2.60 11.25 -20.76
CA LEU A 6 1.85 12.47 -21.07
C LEU A 6 0.90 12.23 -22.26
N GLU A 7 1.38 11.58 -23.31
CA GLU A 7 0.57 11.23 -24.49
C GLU A 7 -0.59 10.31 -24.12
N LEU A 8 -0.37 9.31 -23.25
CA LEU A 8 -1.44 8.44 -22.76
C LEU A 8 -2.51 9.20 -21.96
N GLY A 9 -2.09 10.15 -21.12
CA GLY A 9 -3.03 11.00 -20.37
C GLY A 9 -3.87 11.89 -21.29
N GLN A 10 -3.24 12.41 -22.35
CA GLN A 10 -3.92 13.22 -23.35
C GLN A 10 -4.90 12.38 -24.19
N SER A 11 -4.53 11.15 -24.58
CA SER A 11 -5.42 10.27 -25.33
C SER A 11 -6.66 9.88 -24.54
N PHE A 12 -6.51 9.61 -23.23
CA PHE A 12 -7.65 9.34 -22.35
C PHE A 12 -8.55 10.58 -22.19
N THR A 13 -7.97 11.78 -22.06
CA THR A 13 -8.74 13.02 -21.91
C THR A 13 -9.51 13.39 -23.18
N ASN A 14 -8.94 13.09 -24.35
CA ASN A 14 -9.57 13.36 -25.64
C ASN A 14 -10.51 12.23 -26.08
N ASP A 15 -10.64 11.16 -25.30
CA ASP A 15 -11.55 10.06 -25.60
C ASP A 15 -13.00 10.51 -25.41
N THR A 16 -13.82 10.26 -26.42
CA THR A 16 -15.26 10.56 -26.41
C THR A 16 -16.11 9.38 -25.97
N GLN A 17 -15.47 8.25 -25.62
CA GLN A 17 -16.17 7.06 -25.17
C GLN A 17 -16.91 7.32 -23.85
N ALA A 18 -18.20 6.98 -23.82
CA ALA A 18 -19.00 7.06 -22.61
C ALA A 18 -18.66 5.91 -21.65
N PHE A 19 -18.46 6.23 -20.37
CA PHE A 19 -18.30 5.22 -19.32
C PHE A 19 -19.65 4.65 -18.90
N PRO A 20 -19.73 3.35 -18.58
CA PRO A 20 -20.94 2.75 -18.01
C PRO A 20 -21.35 3.46 -16.72
N SER A 21 -22.64 3.80 -16.61
CA SER A 21 -23.23 4.42 -15.41
C SER A 21 -23.88 3.41 -14.46
N THR A 22 -24.04 2.16 -14.91
CA THR A 22 -24.60 1.07 -14.10
C THR A 22 -23.49 0.12 -13.69
N PRO A 23 -23.47 -0.35 -12.42
CA PRO A 23 -22.56 -1.39 -11.99
C PRO A 23 -22.73 -2.65 -12.85
N SER A 24 -21.60 -3.24 -13.26
CA SER A 24 -21.56 -4.50 -13.99
C SER A 24 -20.49 -5.40 -13.39
N GLY A 25 -20.76 -6.69 -13.29
CA GLY A 25 -19.83 -7.68 -12.74
C GLY A 25 -20.38 -8.40 -11.50
N GLU A 26 -19.48 -9.13 -10.84
CA GLU A 26 -19.78 -9.86 -9.60
C GLU A 26 -20.04 -8.90 -8.43
N SER A 27 -20.62 -9.43 -7.34
CA SER A 27 -20.93 -8.59 -6.19
C SER A 27 -19.64 -8.02 -5.55
N ALA A 28 -19.77 -6.90 -4.83
CA ALA A 28 -18.65 -6.34 -4.08
C ALA A 28 -18.03 -7.37 -3.12
N ALA A 29 -18.83 -8.31 -2.59
CA ALA A 29 -18.35 -9.37 -1.71
C ALA A 29 -17.52 -10.42 -2.47
N ASP A 30 -17.92 -10.77 -3.69
CA ASP A 30 -17.20 -11.74 -4.53
C ASP A 30 -15.86 -11.15 -5.00
N VAL A 31 -15.89 -9.91 -5.48
CA VAL A 31 -14.67 -9.19 -5.86
C VAL A 31 -13.76 -9.01 -4.64
N ALA A 32 -14.30 -8.63 -3.48
CA ALA A 32 -13.52 -8.52 -2.26
C ALA A 32 -12.93 -9.88 -1.83
N GLY A 33 -13.69 -10.97 -1.95
CA GLY A 33 -13.25 -12.32 -1.65
C GLY A 33 -12.13 -12.80 -2.58
N ALA A 34 -12.26 -12.55 -3.88
CA ALA A 34 -11.23 -12.87 -4.87
C ALA A 34 -9.96 -12.05 -4.68
N MET A 35 -10.09 -10.74 -4.41
CA MET A 35 -8.97 -9.87 -4.07
C MET A 35 -8.31 -10.33 -2.76
N HIS A 36 -9.11 -10.67 -1.75
CA HIS A 36 -8.59 -11.20 -0.50
C HIS A 36 -7.83 -12.49 -0.76
N ALA A 37 -8.41 -13.49 -1.42
CA ALA A 37 -7.72 -14.75 -1.71
C ALA A 37 -6.42 -14.57 -2.50
N LYS A 38 -6.38 -13.62 -3.44
CA LYS A 38 -5.18 -13.32 -4.25
C LYS A 38 -4.08 -12.61 -3.46
N TYR A 39 -4.44 -11.68 -2.59
CA TYR A 39 -3.49 -10.79 -1.90
C TYR A 39 -3.28 -11.14 -0.42
N SER A 40 -4.08 -12.02 0.18
CA SER A 40 -3.93 -12.45 1.57
C SER A 40 -2.82 -13.48 1.75
N THR A 41 -2.48 -14.21 0.67
CA THR A 41 -1.42 -15.21 0.63
C THR A 41 -0.08 -14.65 0.14
N LEU A 42 -0.03 -13.39 -0.30
CA LEU A 42 1.22 -12.62 -0.46
C LEU A 42 1.73 -12.21 0.93
N ASP A 43 2.06 -13.26 1.65
CA ASP A 43 2.96 -13.46 2.76
C ASP A 43 2.96 -12.48 3.95
N GLN A 44 2.23 -12.90 4.99
CA GLN A 44 2.59 -12.57 6.38
C GLN A 44 4.02 -13.04 6.76
N GLY A 45 4.69 -13.79 5.90
CA GLY A 45 6.08 -14.20 6.00
C GLY A 45 7.13 -13.18 5.54
N GLU A 46 6.80 -12.15 4.76
CA GLU A 46 7.79 -11.13 4.33
C GLU A 46 7.84 -9.91 5.25
N TYR A 47 6.81 -9.73 6.08
CA TYR A 47 6.67 -8.58 6.98
C TYR A 47 6.76 -8.99 8.45
N GLN A 48 7.54 -8.23 9.23
CA GLN A 48 7.58 -8.32 10.68
C GLN A 48 6.68 -7.25 11.28
N LYS A 49 5.71 -7.69 12.10
CA LYS A 49 4.84 -6.79 12.86
C LYS A 49 5.55 -6.31 14.13
N MET A 50 5.66 -4.99 14.28
CA MET A 50 6.16 -4.31 15.47
C MET A 50 5.00 -3.56 16.13
N VAL A 51 4.58 -4.02 17.31
CA VAL A 51 3.38 -3.53 18.01
C VAL A 51 3.66 -2.24 18.76
N GLY A 52 2.76 -1.26 18.65
CA GLY A 52 2.79 -0.02 19.45
C GLY A 52 3.94 0.92 19.13
N MET A 53 4.34 0.99 17.87
CA MET A 53 5.43 1.83 17.36
C MET A 53 4.88 3.12 16.73
N ASN A 54 5.67 4.18 16.76
CA ASN A 54 5.39 5.47 16.13
C ASN A 54 6.51 5.77 15.13
N VAL A 55 6.14 6.17 13.92
CA VAL A 55 7.07 6.56 12.85
C VAL A 55 7.02 8.08 12.77
N SER A 56 7.98 8.73 13.44
CA SER A 56 7.83 10.12 13.86
C SER A 56 8.29 11.17 12.84
N GLU A 57 8.73 10.81 11.64
CA GLU A 57 9.27 11.79 10.68
C GLU A 57 8.56 11.78 9.32
N LYS A 58 8.03 12.94 8.93
CA LYS A 58 7.38 13.19 7.63
C LYS A 58 8.26 12.86 6.42
N GLY A 59 9.59 12.79 6.59
CA GLY A 59 10.54 12.45 5.54
C GLY A 59 10.63 10.95 5.24
N ASP A 60 10.10 10.10 6.13
CA ASP A 60 10.16 8.63 6.01
C ASP A 60 8.84 8.03 5.50
N ILE A 61 7.89 8.86 5.07
CA ILE A 61 6.54 8.47 4.66
C ILE A 61 6.39 8.64 3.15
N LEU A 62 6.10 7.54 2.46
CA LEU A 62 5.54 7.57 1.11
C LEU A 62 4.06 7.96 1.19
N ALA A 63 3.57 8.70 0.19
CA ALA A 63 2.14 9.01 0.10
C ALA A 63 1.32 7.72 0.18
N GLY A 64 0.58 7.55 1.27
CA GLY A 64 -0.21 6.35 1.53
C GLY A 64 -1.55 6.38 0.81
N PRO A 65 -2.14 5.20 0.50
CA PRO A 65 -3.49 5.14 -0.03
C PRO A 65 -4.50 5.63 1.01
N MET A 66 -5.26 6.69 0.69
CA MET A 66 -6.33 7.19 1.57
C MET A 66 -7.54 6.25 1.68
N TRP A 67 -7.64 5.28 0.77
CA TRP A 67 -8.81 4.42 0.59
C TRP A 67 -8.68 3.03 1.24
N THR A 68 -7.51 2.69 1.81
CA THR A 68 -7.34 1.40 2.50
C THR A 68 -6.46 1.49 3.74
N ARG A 69 -6.84 0.70 4.75
CA ARG A 69 -6.05 0.40 5.94
C ARG A 69 -5.83 -1.10 6.13
N HIS A 70 -6.24 -1.91 5.15
CA HIS A 70 -6.15 -3.37 5.26
C HIS A 70 -4.68 -3.80 5.12
N PRO A 71 -4.07 -4.48 6.11
CA PRO A 71 -2.65 -4.80 6.09
C PRO A 71 -2.18 -5.56 4.85
N GLY A 72 -2.98 -6.51 4.34
CA GLY A 72 -2.63 -7.22 3.10
C GLY A 72 -2.62 -6.35 1.84
N GLN A 73 -3.48 -5.32 1.78
CA GLN A 73 -3.47 -4.40 0.64
C GLN A 73 -2.31 -3.40 0.74
N LEU A 74 -2.02 -2.94 1.96
CA LEU A 74 -0.86 -2.10 2.22
C LEU A 74 0.47 -2.84 1.96
N GLY A 75 0.55 -4.13 2.33
CA GLY A 75 1.69 -4.99 2.00
C GLY A 75 1.89 -5.11 0.50
N PHE A 76 0.84 -5.43 -0.26
CA PHE A 76 0.91 -5.47 -1.72
C PHE A 76 1.38 -4.14 -2.34
N LEU A 77 0.85 -3.01 -1.87
CA LEU A 77 1.26 -1.69 -2.34
C LEU A 77 2.71 -1.37 -1.99
N CYS A 78 3.17 -1.81 -0.81
CA CYS A 78 4.55 -1.68 -0.40
C CYS A 78 5.50 -2.59 -1.20
N ASP A 79 5.05 -3.76 -1.64
CA ASP A 79 5.83 -4.63 -2.53
C ASP A 79 5.94 -4.06 -3.95
N ALA A 80 4.90 -3.37 -4.42
CA ALA A 80 4.88 -2.72 -5.72
C ALA A 80 5.73 -1.42 -5.79
N GLU A 81 6.06 -0.80 -4.65
CA GLU A 81 6.91 0.40 -4.59
C GLU A 81 8.34 0.02 -4.11
N PRO A 82 9.36 0.11 -4.97
CA PRO A 82 10.72 -0.33 -4.66
C PRO A 82 11.35 0.33 -3.43
N ARG A 83 10.95 1.57 -3.11
CA ARG A 83 11.48 2.31 -1.95
C ARG A 83 10.74 2.00 -0.66
N CYS A 84 9.63 1.27 -0.71
CA CYS A 84 8.86 0.98 0.46
C CYS A 84 9.53 -0.14 1.28
N LEU A 85 9.83 0.17 2.53
CA LEU A 85 10.44 -0.75 3.50
C LEU A 85 9.45 -1.23 4.56
N GLY A 86 8.23 -0.66 4.59
CA GLY A 86 7.18 -1.08 5.51
C GLY A 86 5.95 -0.19 5.43
N PHE A 87 4.96 -0.47 6.27
CA PHE A 87 3.74 0.32 6.37
C PHE A 87 3.17 0.34 7.79
N THR A 88 2.27 1.28 8.07
CA THR A 88 1.60 1.39 9.37
C THR A 88 0.16 0.89 9.31
N SER A 89 -0.41 0.50 10.45
CA SER A 89 -1.84 0.17 10.58
C SER A 89 -2.79 1.34 10.27
N GLU A 90 -2.27 2.56 10.15
CA GLU A 90 -3.04 3.75 9.77
C GLU A 90 -3.07 4.00 8.25
N GLY A 91 -2.34 3.20 7.46
CA GLY A 91 -2.31 3.31 5.99
C GLY A 91 -1.14 4.12 5.45
N LEU A 92 -0.11 4.40 6.25
CA LEU A 92 1.10 5.07 5.78
C LEU A 92 2.11 4.06 5.25
N LEU A 93 2.64 4.30 4.05
CA LEU A 93 3.76 3.56 3.49
C LEU A 93 5.06 4.23 3.93
N LEU A 94 6.11 3.46 4.20
CA LEU A 94 7.34 3.93 4.84
C LEU A 94 8.56 3.68 3.94
N THR A 95 9.43 4.67 3.79
CA THR A 95 10.78 4.51 3.20
C THR A 95 11.84 4.12 4.23
N SER A 96 11.51 4.16 5.52
CA SER A 96 12.42 3.80 6.61
C SER A 96 11.62 3.23 7.78
N THR A 97 12.14 2.15 8.36
CA THR A 97 11.59 1.49 9.55
C THR A 97 12.52 1.61 10.76
N SER A 98 13.73 2.15 10.56
CA SER A 98 14.81 2.23 11.56
C SER A 98 14.55 3.26 12.66
N ARG A 99 13.66 4.23 12.43
CA ARG A 99 13.30 5.30 13.37
C ARG A 99 11.96 5.08 14.06
N ALA A 100 11.41 3.88 13.96
CA ALA A 100 10.20 3.53 14.66
C ALA A 100 10.49 3.52 16.19
N ALA A 101 9.89 4.45 16.93
CA ALA A 101 10.05 4.56 18.38
C ALA A 101 8.77 4.06 19.07
N ARG A 102 8.88 3.40 20.23
CA ARG A 102 7.68 3.02 21.00
C ARG A 102 6.97 4.28 21.50
N ALA A 103 5.79 4.58 20.95
CA ALA A 103 4.94 5.65 21.47
C ALA A 103 3.45 5.25 21.62
N GLY A 104 3.11 3.98 21.34
CA GLY A 104 1.75 3.48 21.47
C GLY A 104 0.81 3.96 20.36
N GLY A 105 -0.17 3.12 20.01
CA GLY A 105 -1.31 3.50 19.15
C GLY A 105 -1.23 3.06 17.68
N VAL A 106 -0.07 2.69 17.16
CA VAL A 106 0.09 2.26 15.76
C VAL A 106 0.95 1.00 15.67
N ASP A 107 0.56 0.07 14.81
CA ASP A 107 1.38 -1.09 14.47
C ASP A 107 2.18 -0.80 13.19
N VAL A 108 3.46 -1.19 13.17
CA VAL A 108 4.31 -1.08 11.97
C VAL A 108 4.59 -2.47 11.43
N TYR A 109 4.49 -2.63 10.12
CA TYR A 109 4.80 -3.85 9.39
C TYR A 109 6.03 -3.57 8.51
N ALA A 110 7.20 -4.07 8.90
CA ALA A 110 8.46 -3.83 8.20
C ALA A 110 8.87 -5.05 7.36
N LYS A 111 9.42 -4.85 6.16
CA LYS A 111 9.97 -5.95 5.35
C LYS A 111 11.12 -6.63 6.10
N LYS A 112 11.12 -7.95 6.22
CA LYS A 112 12.15 -8.71 6.97
C LYS A 112 13.57 -8.50 6.45
N SER A 113 13.74 -8.22 5.16
CA SER A 113 15.03 -7.88 4.54
C SER A 113 15.61 -6.54 4.98
N THR A 114 14.82 -5.71 5.66
CA THR A 114 15.21 -4.35 6.09
C THR A 114 15.50 -4.27 7.59
N THR A 115 15.20 -5.34 8.35
CA THR A 115 15.50 -5.40 9.78
C THR A 115 16.95 -5.82 9.98
N ALA A 116 17.84 -4.84 10.17
CA ALA A 116 19.12 -5.13 10.82
C ALA A 116 18.83 -5.70 12.21
N THR A 117 19.48 -6.82 12.53
CA THR A 117 19.38 -7.54 13.79
C THR A 117 19.58 -6.57 14.96
N PHE A 118 18.56 -6.41 15.81
CA PHE A 118 18.68 -5.77 17.11
C PHE A 118 19.16 -6.77 18.16
#